data_AF-T0YUH7-F1
#
_entry.id   AF-T0YUH7-F1
#
_cell.length_a   1.000
_cell.length_b   1.000
_cell.length_c   1.000
_cell.angle_alpha   90.00
_cell.angle_beta   90.00
_cell.angle_gamma   90.00
#
_symmetry.space_group_name_H-M   'P 1'
#
loop_
_entity.id
_entity.type
_entity.pdbx_description
1 polymer ?
#
loop_
_entity_poly.entity_id
_entity_poly.type
_entity_poly.pdbx_seq_one_letter_code
_entity_poly.pdbx_strand_id
1 'polypeptide(L)'
;RVTENQGKRTPGVDRVIWSNPETKSNAVLFLKSKGYRPKPLRRVYIPKKNGKRRPLGIPTMKDRAMQALYKLSLEPIAETLADRNSYGFRPGRSTADAAEQCFTILAKRNSPKWVLEVDIKGFFDNISHDWILKNLRIDKGILRKWLKAGFMEKGRLFPTEAGTPQG
;
A
#
# COMPACT_ATOMS: atom_id res chain seq x y z
N ARG A 1 -8.25 2.37 12.78
CA ARG A 1 -7.45 2.48 11.52
C ARG A 1 -8.28 2.33 10.23
N VAL A 2 -8.94 1.20 9.93
CA VAL A 2 -9.63 1.00 8.62
C VAL A 2 -11.00 1.71 8.52
N THR A 3 -11.69 1.87 9.64
CA THR A 3 -13.02 2.49 9.74
C THR A 3 -13.00 3.99 10.02
N GLU A 4 -11.80 4.56 10.20
CA GLU A 4 -11.58 5.96 10.58
C GLU A 4 -10.90 6.77 9.45
N ASN A 5 -10.39 6.10 8.42
CA ASN A 5 -9.70 6.75 7.31
C ASN A 5 -10.67 7.39 6.29
N GLN A 6 -10.15 8.21 5.39
CA GLN A 6 -10.93 8.86 4.31
C GLN A 6 -11.62 7.83 3.39
N GLY A 7 -11.03 6.64 3.22
CA GLY A 7 -11.57 5.55 2.41
C GLY A 7 -12.64 4.69 3.11
N LYS A 8 -13.07 5.02 4.33
CA LYS A 8 -13.97 4.18 5.15
C LYS A 8 -15.34 3.92 4.52
N ARG A 9 -15.78 4.80 3.61
CA ARG A 9 -17.06 4.70 2.89
C ARG A 9 -16.91 4.10 1.49
N THR A 10 -15.69 3.76 1.07
CA THR A 10 -15.45 3.24 -0.27
C THR A 10 -15.42 1.72 -0.23
N PRO A 11 -16.44 1.02 -0.75
CA PRO A 11 -16.45 -0.43 -0.69
C PRO A 11 -15.53 -1.05 -1.74
N GLY A 12 -15.13 -2.31 -1.49
CA GLY A 12 -14.48 -3.17 -2.46
C GLY A 12 -15.47 -3.81 -3.43
N VAL A 13 -15.11 -4.95 -4.02
CA VAL A 13 -15.96 -5.67 -4.99
C VAL A 13 -17.26 -6.20 -4.39
N ASP A 14 -17.28 -6.45 -3.09
CA ASP A 14 -18.44 -6.98 -2.37
C ASP A 14 -19.44 -5.93 -1.91
N ARG A 15 -19.16 -4.64 -2.19
CA ARG A 15 -20.05 -3.52 -1.84
C ARG A 15 -20.32 -3.37 -0.33
N VAL A 16 -19.55 -4.05 0.53
CA VAL A 16 -19.71 -4.01 1.99
C VAL A 16 -18.92 -2.85 2.59
N ILE A 17 -19.53 -2.15 3.55
CA ILE A 17 -18.91 -1.14 4.41
C ILE A 17 -19.18 -1.47 5.89
N TRP A 18 -18.32 -1.00 6.79
CA TRP A 18 -18.50 -1.15 8.25
C TRP A 18 -18.87 0.21 8.85
N SER A 19 -20.14 0.61 8.69
CA SER A 19 -20.64 1.95 9.03
C SER A 19 -21.05 2.11 10.50
N ASN A 20 -21.63 1.07 11.12
CA ASN A 20 -22.16 1.11 12.48
C ASN A 20 -21.33 0.26 13.47
N PRO A 21 -21.49 0.45 14.80
CA PRO A 21 -20.76 -0.34 15.79
C PRO A 21 -20.98 -1.85 15.69
N GLU A 22 -22.21 -2.34 15.42
CA GLU A 22 -22.46 -3.79 15.36
C GLU A 22 -21.68 -4.45 14.22
N THR A 23 -21.69 -3.87 13.02
CA THR A 23 -20.94 -4.39 11.86
C THR A 23 -19.43 -4.39 12.12
N LYS A 24 -18.91 -3.40 12.87
CA LYS A 24 -17.50 -3.35 13.27
C LYS A 24 -17.16 -4.46 14.26
N SER A 25 -17.95 -4.62 15.31
CA SER A 25 -17.73 -5.66 16.33
C SER A 25 -17.81 -7.06 15.72
N ASN A 26 -18.82 -7.31 14.88
CA ASN A 26 -18.96 -8.58 14.17
C ASN A 26 -17.77 -8.84 13.24
N ALA A 27 -17.27 -7.82 12.54
CA ALA A 27 -16.14 -7.97 11.64
C ALA A 27 -14.88 -8.48 12.36
N VAL A 28 -14.63 -8.05 13.59
CA VAL A 28 -13.48 -8.50 14.40
C VAL A 28 -13.48 -10.02 14.58
N LEU A 29 -14.66 -10.62 14.82
CA LEU A 29 -14.80 -12.07 15.04
C LEU A 29 -14.41 -12.91 13.80
N PHE A 30 -14.49 -12.32 12.60
CA PHE A 30 -14.17 -12.97 11.33
C PHE A 30 -12.78 -12.64 10.77
N LEU A 31 -11.98 -11.82 11.46
CA LEU A 31 -10.59 -11.51 11.10
C LEU A 31 -9.64 -12.63 11.58
N LYS A 32 -9.76 -13.81 10.97
CA LYS A 32 -8.89 -14.96 11.22
C LYS A 32 -8.00 -15.22 10.01
N SER A 33 -6.73 -15.54 10.26
CA SER A 33 -5.76 -15.95 9.21
C SER A 33 -6.11 -17.31 8.62
N LYS A 34 -6.58 -18.25 9.45
CA LYS A 34 -7.02 -19.59 9.03
C LYS A 34 -8.27 -19.48 8.13
N GLY A 35 -8.19 -20.06 6.94
CA GLY A 35 -9.27 -20.00 5.95
C GLY A 35 -9.41 -18.65 5.22
N TYR A 36 -8.51 -17.69 5.48
CA TYR A 36 -8.54 -16.40 4.78
C TYR A 36 -8.25 -16.56 3.28
N ARG A 37 -9.15 -16.03 2.46
CA ARG A 37 -9.02 -15.89 1.00
C ARG A 37 -9.37 -14.44 0.64
N PRO A 38 -8.42 -13.66 0.10
CA PRO A 38 -8.70 -12.29 -0.31
C PRO A 38 -9.64 -12.29 -1.51
N LYS A 39 -10.46 -11.24 -1.63
CA LYS A 39 -11.25 -11.02 -2.84
C LYS A 39 -10.44 -10.19 -3.85
N PRO A 40 -10.77 -10.28 -5.15
CA PRO A 40 -10.20 -9.40 -6.15
C PRO A 40 -10.44 -7.93 -5.82
N LEU A 41 -9.49 -7.06 -6.17
CA LEU A 41 -9.62 -5.63 -5.92
C LEU A 41 -10.60 -4.98 -6.89
N ARG A 42 -11.36 -3.99 -6.44
CA ARG A 42 -12.25 -3.23 -7.33
C ARG A 42 -11.45 -2.16 -8.07
N ARG A 43 -11.41 -2.21 -9.40
CA ARG A 43 -10.70 -1.23 -10.23
C ARG A 43 -11.48 0.08 -10.30
N VAL A 44 -10.82 1.20 -9.99
CA VAL A 44 -11.34 2.57 -10.14
C VAL A 44 -10.28 3.43 -10.79
N TYR A 45 -10.67 4.41 -11.59
CA TYR A 45 -9.74 5.33 -12.23
C TYR A 45 -9.82 6.72 -11.61
N ILE A 46 -8.67 7.26 -11.20
CA ILE A 46 -8.54 8.63 -10.70
C ILE A 46 -7.89 9.49 -11.79
N PRO A 47 -8.43 10.67 -12.12
CA PRO A 47 -7.81 11.56 -13.09
C PRO A 47 -6.48 12.09 -12.56
N LYS A 48 -5.45 12.10 -13.41
CA LYS A 48 -4.19 12.82 -13.16
C LYS A 48 -4.30 14.25 -13.73
N LYS A 49 -3.47 15.15 -13.21
CA LYS A 49 -3.35 16.53 -13.73
C LYS A 49 -2.98 16.59 -15.22
N ASN A 50 -2.32 15.55 -15.75
CA ASN A 50 -1.90 15.46 -17.15
C ASN A 50 -2.92 14.76 -18.08
N GLY A 51 -4.19 14.64 -17.67
CA GLY A 51 -5.25 14.02 -18.47
C GLY A 51 -5.24 12.49 -18.51
N LYS A 52 -4.14 11.83 -18.13
CA LYS A 52 -4.08 10.37 -17.99
C LYS A 52 -4.88 9.92 -16.76
N ARG A 53 -5.27 8.64 -16.72
CA ARG A 53 -5.96 8.04 -15.57
C ARG A 53 -5.02 7.12 -14.79
N ARG A 54 -5.04 7.21 -13.46
CA ARG A 54 -4.34 6.29 -12.55
C ARG A 54 -5.31 5.19 -12.13
N PRO A 55 -5.01 3.90 -12.39
CA PRO A 55 -5.82 2.82 -11.85
C PRO A 55 -5.56 2.67 -10.35
N LEU A 56 -6.62 2.60 -9.57
CA LEU A 56 -6.63 2.28 -8.14
C LEU A 56 -7.32 0.92 -7.96
N GLY A 57 -6.70 0.05 -7.19
CA GLY A 57 -7.29 -1.22 -6.76
C GLY A 57 -7.83 -1.04 -5.36
N ILE A 58 -9.14 -1.16 -5.18
CA ILE A 58 -9.78 -0.93 -3.89
C ILE A 58 -10.09 -2.29 -3.24
N PRO A 59 -9.39 -2.69 -2.16
CA PRO A 59 -9.68 -3.95 -1.47
C PRO A 59 -11.00 -3.87 -0.70
N THR A 60 -11.53 -5.03 -0.31
CA THR A 60 -12.69 -5.12 0.60
C THR A 60 -12.34 -4.65 2.00
N MET A 61 -13.34 -4.33 2.82
CA MET A 61 -13.10 -3.92 4.22
C MET A 61 -12.35 -4.99 5.01
N LYS A 62 -12.68 -6.28 4.78
CA LYS A 62 -11.98 -7.40 5.40
C LYS A 62 -10.51 -7.46 4.96
N ASP A 63 -10.24 -7.28 3.67
CA ASP A 63 -8.89 -7.32 3.14
C ASP A 63 -8.05 -6.15 3.66
N ARG A 64 -8.62 -4.94 3.72
CA ARG A 64 -7.94 -3.78 4.33
C ARG A 64 -7.64 -3.98 5.81
N ALA A 65 -8.56 -4.60 6.55
CA ALA A 65 -8.34 -4.90 7.96
C ALA A 65 -7.21 -5.92 8.14
N MET A 66 -7.18 -6.98 7.34
CA MET A 66 -6.07 -7.93 7.33
C MET A 66 -4.75 -7.24 6.95
N GLN A 67 -4.72 -6.45 5.88
CA GLN A 67 -3.53 -5.69 5.49
C GLN A 67 -3.07 -4.71 6.58
N ALA A 68 -4.00 -4.06 7.29
CA ALA A 68 -3.68 -3.16 8.39
C ALA A 68 -3.06 -3.90 9.60
N LEU A 69 -3.53 -5.12 9.90
CA LEU A 69 -2.94 -5.96 10.94
C LEU A 69 -1.49 -6.33 10.59
N TYR A 70 -1.24 -6.75 9.34
CA TYR A 70 0.11 -7.05 8.88
C TYR A 70 1.00 -5.81 8.74
N LYS A 71 0.42 -4.66 8.40
CA LYS A 71 1.17 -3.40 8.43
C LYS A 71 1.69 -3.12 9.83
N LEU A 72 0.84 -3.26 10.86
CA LEU A 72 1.23 -3.01 12.26
C LEU A 72 2.38 -3.91 12.72
N SER A 73 2.40 -5.17 12.29
CA SER A 73 3.50 -6.08 12.64
C SER A 73 4.79 -5.79 11.87
N LEU A 74 4.70 -5.30 10.63
CA LEU A 74 5.85 -4.98 9.79
C LEU A 74 6.44 -3.59 10.06
N GLU A 75 5.64 -2.63 10.53
CA GLU A 75 6.03 -1.24 10.79
C GLU A 75 7.33 -1.12 11.63
N PRO A 76 7.49 -1.80 12.79
CA PRO A 76 8.72 -1.69 13.58
C PRO A 76 9.95 -2.31 12.89
N ILE A 77 9.77 -3.40 12.15
CA ILE A 77 10.85 -4.06 11.40
C ILE A 77 11.31 -3.16 10.25
N ALA A 78 10.36 -2.54 9.54
CA ALA A 78 10.67 -1.63 8.46
C ALA A 78 11.40 -0.38 8.98
N GLU A 79 10.97 0.19 10.11
CA GLU A 79 11.58 1.40 10.67
C GLU A 79 13.03 1.16 11.12
N THR A 80 13.32 -0.01 11.68
CA THR A 80 14.68 -0.37 12.14
C THR A 80 15.65 -0.70 11.00
N LEU A 81 15.16 -1.23 9.88
CA LEU A 81 15.99 -1.62 8.74
C LEU A 81 16.09 -0.54 7.64
N ALA A 82 15.19 0.46 7.65
CA ALA A 82 15.16 1.49 6.62
C ALA A 82 16.33 2.47 6.72
N ASP A 83 16.73 3.00 5.57
CA ASP A 83 17.80 3.99 5.46
C ASP A 83 17.48 5.28 6.25
N ARG A 84 18.50 5.91 6.83
CA ARG A 84 18.34 7.13 7.62
C ARG A 84 17.89 8.34 6.79
N ASN A 85 18.18 8.37 5.49
CA ASN A 85 17.77 9.40 4.54
C ASN A 85 16.56 8.98 3.69
N SER A 86 15.81 7.96 4.12
CA SER A 86 14.51 7.62 3.54
C SER A 86 13.38 8.30 4.32
N TYR A 87 12.61 9.16 3.66
CA TYR A 87 11.58 9.98 4.31
C TYR A 87 10.14 9.60 3.92
N GLY A 88 9.95 8.93 2.77
CA GLY A 88 8.62 8.61 2.25
C GLY A 88 7.90 7.53 3.05
N PHE A 89 6.60 7.73 3.28
CA PHE A 89 5.66 6.74 3.86
C PHE A 89 6.02 6.18 5.24
N ARG A 90 6.86 6.88 6.02
CA ARG A 90 7.31 6.46 7.35
C ARG A 90 6.62 7.23 8.47
N PRO A 91 6.32 6.59 9.62
CA PRO A 91 5.78 7.29 10.77
C PRO A 91 6.81 8.28 11.32
N GLY A 92 6.34 9.46 11.75
CA GLY A 92 7.21 10.48 12.35
C GLY A 92 8.19 11.15 11.38
N ARG A 93 8.07 10.92 10.07
CA ARG A 93 8.86 11.59 9.03
C ARG A 93 7.98 12.37 8.07
N SER A 94 8.49 13.49 7.59
CA SER A 94 7.78 14.40 6.71
C SER A 94 8.61 14.83 5.50
N THR A 95 7.97 15.51 4.55
CA THR A 95 8.67 16.16 3.44
C THR A 95 9.53 17.34 3.89
N ALA A 96 9.24 17.93 5.06
CA ALA A 96 10.05 19.01 5.61
C ALA A 96 11.43 18.48 6.06
N ASP A 97 11.48 17.31 6.69
CA ASP A 97 12.74 16.68 7.12
C ASP A 97 13.63 16.36 5.91
N ALA A 98 13.02 15.93 4.80
CA ALA A 98 13.74 15.72 3.54
C ALA A 98 14.33 17.04 2.99
N ALA A 99 13.58 18.13 3.06
CA ALA A 99 14.04 19.45 2.64
C ALA A 99 15.16 19.99 3.55
N GLU A 100 15.05 19.77 4.87
CA GLU A 100 16.09 20.11 5.85
C GLU A 100 17.40 19.34 5.59
N GLN A 101 17.30 18.05 5.28
CA GLN A 101 18.47 17.25 4.92
C GLN A 101 19.12 17.77 3.63
N CYS A 102 18.33 18.11 2.61
CA CYS A 102 18.82 18.76 1.40
C CYS A 102 19.54 20.08 1.72
N PHE A 103 18.97 20.91 2.59
CA PHE A 103 19.58 22.16 3.03
C PHE A 103 20.92 21.92 3.73
N THR A 104 20.99 20.95 4.65
CA THR A 104 22.21 20.62 5.40
C THR A 104 23.35 20.13 4.50
N ILE A 105 23.02 19.44 3.40
CA ILE A 105 23.99 18.96 2.42
C ILE A 105 24.42 20.08 1.46
N LEU A 106 23.46 20.88 0.97
CA LEU A 106 23.68 21.80 -0.15
C LEU A 106 24.07 23.23 0.26
N ALA A 107 23.80 23.65 1.50
CA ALA A 107 24.05 25.03 1.95
C ALA A 107 25.50 25.29 2.42
N LYS A 108 26.36 24.26 2.47
CA LYS A 108 27.76 24.40 2.93
C LYS A 108 28.66 24.99 1.85
N ARG A 109 29.75 25.67 2.25
CA ARG A 109 30.74 26.26 1.32
C ARG A 109 31.31 25.24 0.31
N ASN A 110 31.53 24.00 0.77
CA ASN A 110 32.04 22.89 -0.05
C ASN A 110 30.92 21.95 -0.52
N SER A 111 29.71 22.45 -0.74
CA SER A 111 28.59 21.63 -1.17
C SER A 111 28.74 21.11 -2.61
N PRO A 112 28.13 19.94 -2.91
CA PRO A 112 28.01 19.46 -4.28
C PRO A 112 27.35 20.51 -5.20
N LYS A 113 27.88 20.66 -6.42
CA LYS A 113 27.36 21.61 -7.41
C LYS A 113 26.28 21.06 -8.32
N TRP A 114 26.10 19.74 -8.32
CA TRP A 114 25.19 19.03 -9.20
C TRP A 114 24.31 18.08 -8.40
N VAL A 115 23.04 17.99 -8.81
CA VAL A 115 22.05 17.06 -8.25
C VAL A 115 21.55 16.20 -9.39
N LEU A 116 21.56 14.88 -9.19
CA LEU A 116 20.95 13.93 -10.11
C LEU A 116 19.51 13.66 -9.68
N GLU A 117 18.56 14.11 -10.49
CA GLU A 117 17.14 13.79 -10.31
C GLU A 117 16.83 12.42 -10.93
N VAL A 118 16.28 11.50 -10.13
CA VAL A 118 15.93 10.14 -10.57
C VAL A 118 14.51 9.82 -10.12
N ASP A 119 13.70 9.27 -11.03
CA ASP A 119 12.38 8.71 -10.73
C ASP A 119 12.25 7.29 -11.33
N ILE A 120 11.50 6.43 -10.64
CA ILE A 120 11.29 5.04 -11.05
C ILE A 120 9.99 4.92 -11.84
N LYS A 121 10.12 4.67 -13.15
CA LYS A 121 8.97 4.45 -14.03
C LYS A 121 8.18 3.21 -13.62
N GLY A 122 6.90 3.41 -13.31
CA GLY A 122 5.97 2.31 -13.01
C GLY A 122 6.34 1.53 -11.76
N PHE A 123 6.89 2.21 -10.72
CA PHE A 123 7.38 1.58 -9.50
C PHE A 123 6.45 0.48 -8.96
N PHE A 124 5.17 0.79 -8.72
CA PHE A 124 4.22 -0.18 -8.18
C PHE A 124 3.75 -1.23 -9.18
N ASP A 125 3.80 -0.93 -10.48
CA ASP A 125 3.30 -1.82 -11.53
C ASP A 125 4.34 -2.92 -11.87
N ASN A 126 5.62 -2.66 -11.60
CA ASN A 126 6.74 -3.50 -12.03
C ASN A 126 7.43 -4.27 -10.89
N ILE A 127 6.90 -4.27 -9.66
CA ILE A 127 7.54 -5.00 -8.56
C ILE A 127 7.41 -6.51 -8.76
N SER A 128 8.55 -7.22 -8.77
CA SER A 128 8.59 -8.68 -8.89
C SER A 128 7.99 -9.36 -7.66
N HIS A 129 6.99 -10.22 -7.86
CA HIS A 129 6.36 -11.00 -6.79
C HIS A 129 7.35 -11.96 -6.13
N ASP A 130 8.21 -12.60 -6.91
CA ASP A 130 9.22 -13.55 -6.40
C ASP A 130 10.23 -12.85 -5.49
N TRP A 131 10.65 -11.64 -5.88
CA TRP A 131 11.55 -10.85 -5.05
C TRP A 131 10.89 -10.46 -3.73
N ILE A 132 9.63 -9.99 -3.74
CA ILE A 132 8.89 -9.64 -2.51
C ILE A 132 8.75 -10.87 -1.61
N LEU A 133 8.32 -12.01 -2.17
CA LEU A 133 8.09 -13.26 -1.43
C LEU A 133 9.39 -13.83 -0.82
N LYS A 134 10.53 -13.58 -1.44
CA LYS A 134 11.85 -14.00 -0.94
C LYS A 134 12.36 -13.10 0.17
N ASN A 135 12.19 -11.78 0.04
CA ASN A 135 12.87 -10.80 0.89
C ASN A 135 12.01 -10.25 2.05
N LEU A 136 10.67 -10.31 1.98
CA LEU A 136 9.82 -9.85 3.08
C LEU A 136 9.65 -10.91 4.17
N ARG A 137 9.80 -10.47 5.43
CA ARG A 137 9.59 -11.27 6.64
C ARG A 137 8.11 -11.25 7.07
N ILE A 138 7.26 -11.87 6.28
CA ILE A 138 5.81 -12.00 6.50
C ILE A 138 5.37 -13.44 6.18
N ASP A 139 4.18 -13.85 6.65
CA ASP A 139 3.52 -15.06 6.18
C ASP A 139 3.42 -15.06 4.64
N LYS A 140 4.26 -15.91 4.01
CA LYS A 140 4.36 -16.04 2.55
C LYS A 140 3.07 -16.57 1.92
N GLY A 141 2.30 -17.36 2.66
CA GLY A 141 1.01 -17.88 2.21
C GLY A 141 -0.02 -16.76 2.06
N ILE A 142 -0.10 -15.85 3.03
CA ILE A 142 -1.00 -14.70 2.97
C ILE A 142 -0.53 -13.67 1.96
N LEU A 143 0.77 -13.35 1.94
CA LEU A 143 1.33 -12.42 0.97
C LEU A 143 1.10 -12.88 -0.48
N ARG A 144 1.35 -14.17 -0.78
CA ARG A 144 1.10 -14.73 -2.11
C ARG A 144 -0.37 -14.62 -2.52
N LYS A 145 -1.29 -14.83 -1.57
CA LYS A 145 -2.74 -14.68 -1.83
C LYS A 145 -3.10 -13.25 -2.20
N TRP A 146 -2.51 -12.24 -1.56
CA TRP A 146 -2.76 -10.83 -1.93
C TRP A 146 -2.19 -10.48 -3.30
N LEU A 147 -0.95 -10.87 -3.56
CA LEU A 147 -0.29 -10.59 -4.84
C LEU A 147 -1.04 -11.22 -6.02
N LYS A 148 -1.62 -12.41 -5.83
CA LYS A 148 -2.39 -13.15 -6.83
C LYS A 148 -3.90 -12.90 -6.80
N ALA A 149 -4.41 -12.00 -5.95
CA ALA A 149 -5.85 -11.77 -5.80
C ALA A 149 -6.52 -11.23 -7.08
N GLY A 150 -5.74 -10.60 -7.96
CA GLY A 150 -6.25 -10.00 -9.20
C GLY A 150 -7.09 -8.75 -8.94
N PHE A 151 -7.72 -8.25 -9.99
CA PHE A 151 -8.67 -7.15 -9.90
C PHE A 151 -9.90 -7.40 -10.75
N MET A 152 -11.01 -6.79 -10.36
CA MET A 152 -12.27 -6.83 -11.08
C MET A 152 -12.50 -5.50 -11.78
N GLU A 153 -12.71 -5.56 -13.08
CA GLU A 153 -13.00 -4.41 -13.95
C GLU A 153 -14.17 -4.74 -14.88
N LYS A 154 -15.20 -3.90 -14.87
CA LYS A 154 -16.43 -4.08 -15.68
C LYS A 154 -17.04 -5.49 -15.56
N GLY A 155 -17.00 -6.07 -14.35
CA GLY A 155 -17.55 -7.40 -14.07
C GLY A 155 -16.67 -8.58 -14.50
N ARG A 156 -15.48 -8.34 -15.07
CA ARG A 156 -14.52 -9.38 -15.44
C ARG A 156 -13.36 -9.41 -14.45
N LEU A 157 -12.90 -10.62 -14.13
CA LEU A 157 -11.73 -10.85 -13.29
C LEU A 157 -10.48 -10.86 -14.16
N PHE A 158 -9.48 -10.09 -13.76
CA PHE A 158 -8.17 -10.03 -14.39
C PHE A 158 -7.09 -10.47 -13.39
N PRO A 159 -6.16 -11.35 -13.80
CA PRO A 159 -5.03 -11.72 -12.95
C PRO A 159 -4.06 -10.55 -12.78
N THR A 160 -3.31 -10.55 -11.68
CA THR A 160 -2.17 -9.64 -11.45
C THR A 160 -0.89 -10.44 -11.59
N GLU A 161 -0.15 -10.24 -12.67
CA GLU A 161 1.09 -10.98 -12.96
C GLU A 161 2.33 -10.30 -12.36
N ALA A 162 2.32 -8.98 -12.24
CA ALA A 162 3.39 -8.19 -11.65
C ALA A 162 2.84 -6.98 -10.89
N GLY A 163 3.68 -6.41 -10.04
CA GLY A 163 3.36 -5.22 -9.27
C GLY A 163 2.47 -5.47 -8.06
N THR A 164 2.24 -4.40 -7.31
CA THR A 164 1.34 -4.39 -6.16
C THR A 164 0.21 -3.41 -6.43
N PRO A 165 -1.06 -3.78 -6.19
CA PRO A 165 -2.15 -2.86 -6.39
C PRO A 165 -1.99 -1.60 -5.54
N GLN A 166 -2.29 -0.46 -6.16
CA GLN A 166 -2.33 0.81 -5.47
C GLN A 166 -3.69 0.97 -4.80
N GLY A 167 -3.75 0.92 -3.47
CA GLY A 167 -4.96 1.15 -2.68
C GLY A 167 -5.17 0.16 -1.54
#